data_AF-A0A926WQ34-F1
#
_entry.id   AF-A0A926WQ34-F1
#
_cell.length_a   1.000
_cell.length_b   1.000
_cell.length_c   1.000
_cell.angle_alpha   90.00
_cell.angle_beta   90.00
_cell.angle_gamma   90.00
#
_symmetry.space_group_name_H-M   'P 1'
#
loop_
_entity.id
_entity.type
_entity.pdbx_description
1 polymer ?
#
loop_
_entity_poly.entity_id
_entity_poly.type
_entity_poly.pdbx_seq_one_letter_code
_entity_poly.pdbx_strand_id
1 'polypeptide(L)'
;MKQSGYEDQAIPIAESALAGAFEEGFRLSQKAIDYLVEWNTEAEIASSISQTTQQVVEILVNVPGMTMAHSRDFKRATPLFTLKDRTVVKLFINPAQVKHIFLANSNNKMIFGGYVGWIHHKNLNEAIDNIKKKFN
;
A
#
# COMPACT_ATOMS: atom_id res chain seq x y z
N MET A 1 28.91 -20.09 18.27
CA MET A 1 27.73 -19.21 18.31
C MET A 1 27.93 -18.13 17.27
N LYS A 2 27.24 -18.21 16.13
CA LYS A 2 27.39 -17.22 15.05
C LYS A 2 26.49 -16.02 15.35
N GLN A 3 27.10 -14.86 15.53
CA GLN A 3 26.46 -13.55 15.41
C GLN A 3 26.10 -13.34 13.94
N SER A 4 24.87 -12.88 13.66
CA SER A 4 24.43 -12.45 12.33
C SER A 4 24.10 -10.97 12.43
N GLY A 5 25.02 -10.12 11.97
CA GLY A 5 24.76 -8.72 11.72
C GLY A 5 23.79 -8.59 10.56
N TYR A 6 22.71 -7.84 10.77
CA TYR A 6 21.96 -7.24 9.68
C TYR A 6 22.60 -5.88 9.43
N GLU A 7 23.59 -5.88 8.54
CA GLU A 7 24.17 -4.65 8.00
C GLU A 7 23.16 -3.99 7.06
N ASP A 8 23.00 -2.70 7.30
CA ASP A 8 22.27 -1.71 6.54
C ASP A 8 22.84 -1.64 5.11
N GLN A 9 22.28 -2.41 4.18
CA GLN A 9 22.55 -2.26 2.75
C GLN A 9 21.35 -1.58 2.10
N ALA A 10 21.43 -0.25 2.01
CA ALA A 10 20.64 0.50 1.06
C ALA A 10 20.99 0.00 -0.35
N ILE A 11 20.13 -0.84 -0.92
CA ILE A 11 20.27 -1.33 -2.29
C ILE A 11 20.10 -0.12 -3.22
N PRO A 12 21.07 0.19 -4.09
CA PRO A 12 20.90 1.24 -5.07
C PRO A 12 19.77 0.84 -6.02
N ILE A 13 18.64 1.57 -5.91
CA ILE A 13 17.43 1.51 -6.75
C ILE A 13 17.70 1.53 -8.27
N ALA A 14 18.93 1.83 -8.69
CA ALA A 14 19.36 1.83 -10.08
C ALA A 14 19.50 0.43 -10.72
N GLU A 15 19.57 -0.65 -9.93
CA GLU A 15 19.80 -2.01 -10.45
C GLU A 15 18.67 -3.01 -10.08
N SER A 16 17.56 -2.53 -9.52
CA SER A 16 16.41 -3.36 -9.13
C SER A 16 15.46 -3.60 -10.31
N ALA A 17 14.74 -4.74 -10.29
CA ALA A 17 13.75 -5.09 -11.33
C ALA A 17 12.65 -4.02 -11.51
N LEU A 18 12.50 -3.13 -10.52
CA LEU A 18 11.60 -1.98 -10.56
C LEU A 18 12.07 -0.87 -11.51
N ALA A 19 13.36 -0.78 -11.86
CA ALA A 19 13.86 0.27 -12.75
C ALA A 19 13.35 0.14 -14.20
N GLY A 20 13.04 -1.08 -14.64
CA GLY A 20 12.61 -1.39 -16.01
C GLY A 20 11.16 -1.84 -16.18
N ALA A 21 10.40 -1.94 -15.08
CA ALA A 21 9.06 -2.55 -15.09
C ALA A 21 7.88 -1.56 -15.13
N PHE A 22 8.14 -0.25 -15.05
CA PHE A 22 7.09 0.75 -15.17
C PHE A 22 6.99 1.22 -16.63
N GLU A 23 5.90 0.88 -17.32
CA GLU A 23 5.61 1.44 -18.66
C GLU A 23 5.65 2.98 -18.64
N GLU A 24 6.07 3.58 -19.76
CA GLU A 24 6.25 5.04 -19.89
C GLU A 24 5.01 5.81 -19.40
N GLY A 25 5.16 6.55 -18.29
CA GLY A 25 4.20 7.59 -17.88
C GLY A 25 3.85 7.66 -16.39
N PHE A 26 4.07 6.61 -15.60
CA PHE A 26 3.79 6.64 -14.15
C PHE A 26 4.88 5.93 -13.34
N ARG A 27 5.47 6.63 -12.39
CA ARG A 27 6.50 6.09 -11.48
C ARG A 27 6.02 6.24 -10.04
N LEU A 28 6.11 5.17 -9.28
CA LEU A 28 5.85 5.20 -7.84
C LEU A 28 6.90 6.05 -7.13
N SER A 29 6.47 6.78 -6.10
CA SER A 29 7.41 7.43 -5.18
C SER A 29 8.18 6.39 -4.38
N GLN A 30 9.38 6.74 -3.88
CA GLN A 30 10.15 5.85 -3.01
C GLN A 30 9.31 5.40 -1.80
N LYS A 31 8.55 6.33 -1.21
CA LYS A 31 7.62 6.03 -0.12
C LYS A 31 6.57 5.00 -0.50
N ALA A 32 6.00 5.07 -1.71
CA ALA A 32 5.07 4.05 -2.19
C ALA A 32 5.74 2.68 -2.36
N ILE A 33 6.97 2.65 -2.88
CA ILE A 33 7.77 1.43 -3.01
C ILE A 33 8.02 0.82 -1.63
N ASP A 34 8.44 1.61 -0.64
CA ASP A 34 8.71 1.15 0.72
C ASP A 34 7.48 0.47 1.35
N TYR A 35 6.27 1.00 1.09
CA TYR A 35 5.03 0.39 1.56
C TYR A 35 4.69 -0.93 0.84
N LEU A 36 5.05 -1.05 -0.43
CA LEU A 36 4.77 -2.23 -1.22
C LEU A 36 5.74 -3.38 -0.92
N VAL A 37 7.04 -3.09 -0.78
CA VAL A 37 8.05 -4.13 -0.53
C VAL A 37 7.89 -4.81 0.84
N GLU A 38 7.19 -4.18 1.78
CA GLU A 38 6.84 -4.79 3.07
C GLU A 38 5.97 -6.05 2.90
N TRP A 39 5.08 -6.07 1.90
CA TRP A 39 4.06 -7.13 1.74
C TRP A 39 4.18 -7.91 0.43
N ASN A 40 5.05 -7.45 -0.49
CA ASN A 40 5.17 -7.97 -1.84
C ASN A 40 6.64 -8.09 -2.23
N THR A 41 6.95 -9.04 -3.10
CA THR A 41 8.29 -9.11 -3.73
C THR A 41 8.41 -8.07 -4.85
N GLU A 42 9.64 -7.68 -5.22
CA GLU A 42 9.86 -6.76 -6.36
C GLU A 42 9.23 -7.28 -7.65
N ALA A 43 9.30 -8.59 -7.90
CA ALA A 43 8.69 -9.22 -9.07
C ALA A 43 7.16 -9.09 -9.06
N GLU A 44 6.52 -9.23 -7.89
CA GLU A 44 5.07 -9.03 -7.76
C GLU A 44 4.69 -7.56 -8.00
N ILE A 45 5.48 -6.62 -7.49
CA ILE A 45 5.27 -5.18 -7.71
C ILE A 45 5.36 -4.83 -9.19
N ALA A 46 6.39 -5.36 -9.87
CA ALA A 46 6.67 -5.12 -11.28
C ALA A 46 5.63 -5.75 -12.23
N SER A 47 5.17 -6.97 -11.93
CA SER A 47 4.40 -7.78 -12.89
C SER A 47 2.93 -8.01 -12.54
N SER A 48 2.59 -7.95 -11.25
CA SER A 48 1.30 -8.43 -10.73
C SER A 48 0.45 -7.33 -10.10
N ILE A 49 1.08 -6.25 -9.62
CA ILE A 49 0.35 -5.07 -9.13
C ILE A 49 0.01 -4.19 -10.33
N SER A 50 -1.28 -4.09 -10.63
CA SER A 50 -1.78 -3.27 -11.74
C SER A 50 -1.45 -1.78 -11.57
N GLN A 51 -1.40 -1.03 -12.67
CA GLN A 51 -1.25 0.42 -12.64
C GLN A 51 -2.36 1.11 -11.82
N THR A 52 -3.58 0.60 -11.84
CA THR A 52 -4.69 1.12 -11.00
C THR A 52 -4.35 0.99 -9.52
N THR A 53 -3.88 -0.17 -9.08
CA THR A 53 -3.47 -0.37 -7.69
C THR A 53 -2.27 0.50 -7.33
N GLN A 54 -1.28 0.62 -8.21
CA GLN A 54 -0.11 1.48 -7.99
C GLN A 54 -0.53 2.95 -7.78
N GLN A 55 -1.44 3.46 -8.61
CA GLN A 55 -1.98 4.82 -8.45
C GLN A 55 -2.74 5.01 -7.13
N VAL A 56 -3.50 4.00 -6.70
CA VAL A 56 -4.21 4.04 -5.42
C VAL A 56 -3.23 4.05 -4.24
N VAL A 57 -2.15 3.25 -4.29
CA VAL A 57 -1.09 3.27 -3.28
C VAL A 57 -0.45 4.65 -3.21
N GLU A 58 -0.12 5.25 -4.35
CA GLU A 58 0.45 6.61 -4.42
C GLU A 58 -0.47 7.65 -3.76
N ILE A 59 -1.78 7.57 -4.00
CA ILE A 59 -2.76 8.45 -3.33
C ILE A 59 -2.74 8.23 -1.81
N LEU A 60 -2.72 6.98 -1.35
CA LEU A 60 -2.78 6.64 0.07
C LEU A 60 -1.50 7.06 0.82
N VAL A 61 -0.30 6.81 0.27
CA VAL A 61 0.95 7.21 0.95
C VAL A 61 1.13 8.71 1.06
N ASN A 62 0.48 9.47 0.17
CA ASN A 62 0.48 10.93 0.20
C ASN A 62 -0.56 11.53 1.17
N VAL A 63 -1.38 10.71 1.82
CA VAL A 63 -2.23 11.18 2.93
C VAL A 63 -1.32 11.62 4.10
N PRO A 64 -1.48 12.83 4.64
CA PRO A 64 -0.72 13.29 5.80
C PRO A 64 -0.83 12.32 6.99
N GLY A 65 0.30 12.04 7.63
CA GLY A 65 0.38 11.11 8.76
C GLY A 65 0.15 9.63 8.43
N MET A 66 0.20 9.24 7.14
CA MET A 66 0.15 7.84 6.74
C MET A 66 1.31 7.06 7.35
N THR A 67 0.96 6.05 8.14
CA THR A 67 1.87 5.14 8.84
C THR A 67 1.57 3.70 8.45
N MET A 68 2.61 2.88 8.29
CA MET A 68 2.49 1.48 7.88
C MET A 68 1.72 0.66 8.92
N ALA A 69 0.71 -0.09 8.48
CA ALA A 69 -0.11 -0.92 9.36
C ALA A 69 0.41 -2.35 9.44
N HIS A 70 0.13 -3.03 10.55
CA HIS A 70 0.48 -4.44 10.71
C HIS A 70 -0.53 -5.38 10.05
N SER A 71 -0.06 -6.52 9.55
CA SER A 71 -0.89 -7.59 8.95
C SER A 71 -1.93 -8.20 9.90
N ARG A 72 -1.77 -8.08 11.23
CA ARG A 72 -2.79 -8.53 12.20
C ARG A 72 -4.12 -7.81 12.03
N ASP A 73 -4.07 -6.53 11.65
CA ASP A 73 -5.27 -5.69 11.50
C ASP A 73 -5.94 -5.97 10.16
N PHE A 74 -5.18 -6.39 9.14
CA PHE A 74 -5.72 -6.83 7.84
C PHE A 74 -6.73 -7.98 7.97
N LYS A 75 -6.47 -8.94 8.86
CA LYS A 75 -7.38 -10.07 9.12
C LYS A 75 -8.73 -9.61 9.70
N ARG A 76 -8.74 -8.45 10.37
CA ARG A 76 -9.94 -7.85 10.98
C ARG A 76 -10.63 -6.84 10.07
N ALA A 77 -9.97 -6.43 8.99
CA ALA A 77 -10.49 -5.45 8.06
C ALA A 77 -11.62 -6.01 7.21
N THR A 78 -12.70 -5.25 7.10
CA THR A 78 -13.87 -5.58 6.28
C THR A 78 -13.76 -4.92 4.91
N PRO A 79 -14.18 -5.57 3.81
CA PRO A 79 -14.26 -4.95 2.50
C PRO A 79 -15.12 -3.67 2.54
N LEU A 80 -14.61 -2.59 1.95
CA LEU A 80 -15.30 -1.31 1.80
C LEU A 80 -15.84 -1.15 0.38
N PHE A 81 -15.02 -1.43 -0.63
CA PHE A 81 -15.40 -1.54 -2.05
C PHE A 81 -14.29 -2.25 -2.85
N THR A 82 -14.57 -2.59 -4.10
CA THR A 82 -13.64 -3.28 -5.01
C THR A 82 -13.33 -2.39 -6.21
N LEU A 83 -12.06 -2.23 -6.56
CA LEU A 83 -11.61 -1.48 -7.72
C LEU A 83 -11.86 -2.25 -9.02
N LYS A 84 -11.79 -1.56 -10.17
CA LYS A 84 -11.98 -2.16 -11.51
C LYS A 84 -10.99 -3.29 -11.82
N ASP A 85 -9.79 -3.24 -11.26
CA ASP A 85 -8.76 -4.28 -11.40
C ASP A 85 -8.95 -5.47 -10.43
N ARG A 86 -10.07 -5.50 -9.69
CA ARG A 86 -10.43 -6.47 -8.65
C ARG A 86 -9.64 -6.35 -7.36
N THR A 87 -8.86 -5.30 -7.17
CA THR A 87 -8.25 -4.98 -5.86
C THR A 87 -9.33 -4.55 -4.88
N VAL A 88 -9.34 -5.16 -3.69
CA VAL A 88 -10.33 -4.89 -2.65
C VAL A 88 -9.76 -3.88 -1.67
N VAL A 89 -10.45 -2.75 -1.50
CA VAL A 89 -10.17 -1.77 -0.46
C VAL A 89 -10.87 -2.23 0.81
N LYS A 90 -10.12 -2.41 1.91
CA LYS A 90 -10.64 -2.88 3.20
C LYS A 90 -10.37 -1.85 4.29
N LEU A 91 -11.32 -1.69 5.20
CA LEU A 91 -11.22 -0.78 6.33
C LEU A 91 -11.28 -1.56 7.65
N PHE A 92 -10.44 -1.19 8.60
CA PHE A 92 -10.54 -1.60 9.99
C PHE A 92 -10.51 -0.37 10.88
N ILE A 93 -11.37 -0.32 11.89
CA ILE A 93 -11.35 0.71 12.92
C ILE A 93 -11.01 0.01 14.22
N ASN A 94 -9.88 0.38 14.82
CA ASN A 94 -9.45 -0.23 16.08
C ASN A 94 -10.27 0.31 17.28
N PRO A 95 -10.14 -0.28 18.48
CA PRO A 95 -10.86 0.20 19.67
C PRO A 95 -10.58 1.67 20.04
N ALA A 96 -9.42 2.20 19.66
CA ALA A 96 -9.07 3.62 19.81
C ALA A 96 -9.62 4.49 18.66
N GLN A 97 -10.57 3.98 17.86
CA GLN A 97 -11.19 4.66 16.73
C GLN A 97 -10.22 5.10 15.62
N VAL A 98 -8.99 4.60 15.59
CA VAL A 98 -8.02 4.88 14.52
C VAL A 98 -8.41 4.09 13.27
N LYS A 99 -8.43 4.76 12.12
CA LYS A 99 -8.76 4.14 10.82
C LYS A 99 -7.53 3.52 10.16
N HIS A 100 -7.62 2.23 9.90
CA HIS A 100 -6.65 1.46 9.13
C HIS A 100 -7.27 1.10 7.77
N ILE A 101 -6.51 1.35 6.70
CA ILE A 101 -6.89 1.10 5.31
C ILE A 101 -5.94 0.06 4.72
N PHE A 102 -6.49 -0.88 3.96
CA PHE A 102 -5.74 -1.95 3.33
C PHE A 102 -6.17 -2.14 1.87
N LEU A 103 -5.25 -2.62 1.04
CA LEU A 103 -5.52 -3.13 -0.29
C LEU A 103 -5.22 -4.62 -0.33
N ALA A 104 -6.13 -5.41 -0.90
CA ALA A 104 -5.95 -6.83 -1.12
C ALA A 104 -6.12 -7.17 -2.60
N ASN A 105 -5.31 -8.09 -3.13
CA ASN A 105 -5.53 -8.62 -4.47
C ASN A 105 -6.77 -9.52 -4.53
N SER A 106 -7.09 -10.02 -5.72
CA SER A 106 -8.23 -10.94 -5.95
C SER A 106 -8.15 -12.26 -5.17
N ASN A 107 -6.96 -12.65 -4.72
CA ASN A 107 -6.73 -13.83 -3.88
C ASN A 107 -6.75 -13.50 -2.37
N ASN A 108 -7.18 -12.29 -2.00
CA ASN A 108 -7.19 -11.79 -0.62
C ASN A 108 -5.79 -11.78 0.05
N LYS A 109 -4.70 -11.71 -0.75
CA LYS A 109 -3.36 -11.40 -0.27
C LYS A 109 -3.22 -9.88 -0.12
N MET A 110 -2.63 -9.45 0.99
CA MET A 110 -2.38 -8.04 1.29
C MET A 110 -1.35 -7.45 0.33
N ILE A 111 -1.69 -6.32 -0.29
CA ILE A 111 -0.80 -5.54 -1.16
C ILE A 111 -0.27 -4.32 -0.39
N PHE A 112 -1.13 -3.66 0.38
CA PHE A 112 -0.83 -2.41 1.08
C PHE A 112 -1.57 -2.38 2.42
N GLY A 113 -0.95 -1.76 3.44
CA GLY A 113 -1.62 -1.44 4.70
C GLY A 113 -1.07 -0.17 5.32
N GLY A 114 -1.98 0.73 5.70
CA GLY A 114 -1.63 1.94 6.39
C GLY A 114 -2.72 2.44 7.32
N TYR A 115 -2.39 3.37 8.19
CA TYR A 115 -3.34 4.05 9.07
C TYR A 115 -2.93 5.50 9.28
N VAL A 116 -3.87 6.31 9.74
CA VAL A 116 -3.60 7.70 10.13
C VAL A 116 -4.17 7.98 11.50
N GLY A 117 -3.50 8.84 12.28
CA GLY A 117 -4.03 9.34 13.55
C GLY A 117 -5.29 10.20 13.37
N TRP A 118 -6.01 10.45 14.46
CA TRP A 118 -7.30 11.16 14.44
C TRP A 118 -7.29 12.48 13.68
N ILE A 119 -6.20 13.25 13.80
CA ILE A 119 -6.08 14.58 13.18
C ILE A 119 -6.17 14.53 11.64
N HIS A 120 -5.88 13.37 11.04
CA HIS A 120 -5.83 13.18 9.59
C HIS A 120 -6.99 12.32 9.06
N HIS A 121 -7.97 11.96 9.90
CA HIS A 121 -9.14 11.19 9.49
C HIS A 121 -9.90 11.81 8.32
N LYS A 122 -9.99 13.15 8.29
CA LYS A 122 -10.65 13.86 7.19
C LYS A 122 -9.93 13.62 5.87
N ASN A 123 -8.60 13.80 5.85
CA ASN A 123 -7.79 13.57 4.66
C ASN A 123 -7.86 12.12 4.17
N LEU A 124 -7.87 11.15 5.09
CA LEU A 124 -8.03 9.74 4.69
C LEU A 124 -9.41 9.48 4.07
N ASN A 125 -10.50 10.04 4.62
CA ASN A 125 -11.83 9.85 4.03
C ASN A 125 -11.92 10.52 2.65
N GLU A 126 -11.37 11.73 2.49
CA GLU A 126 -11.31 12.42 1.19
C GLU A 126 -10.52 11.59 0.16
N ALA A 127 -9.40 10.99 0.56
CA ALA A 127 -8.63 10.09 -0.30
C ALA A 127 -9.44 8.85 -0.70
N ILE A 128 -10.12 8.21 0.25
CA ILE A 128 -10.98 7.04 0.01
C ILE A 128 -12.12 7.39 -0.97
N ASP A 129 -12.78 8.52 -0.77
CA ASP A 129 -13.87 8.98 -1.64
C ASP A 129 -13.36 9.31 -3.05
N ASN A 130 -12.19 9.93 -3.16
CA ASN A 130 -11.53 10.20 -4.44
C ASN A 130 -11.15 8.90 -5.17
N ILE A 131 -10.58 7.92 -4.45
CA ILE A 131 -10.26 6.60 -4.99
C ILE A 131 -11.52 5.92 -5.50
N LYS A 132 -12.58 5.90 -4.69
CA LYS A 132 -13.86 5.30 -5.08
C LYS A 132 -14.44 5.94 -6.33
N LYS A 133 -14.41 7.27 -6.44
CA LYS A 133 -14.94 7.98 -7.63
C LYS A 133 -14.13 7.72 -8.91
N LYS A 134 -12.82 7.50 -8.79
CA LYS A 134 -11.92 7.36 -9.95
C LYS A 134 -11.75 5.92 -10.43
N PHE A 135 -11.75 4.96 -9.51
CA PHE A 135 -11.26 3.60 -9.76
C PHE A 135 -12.24 2.47 -9.43
N ASN A 136 -13.42 2.77 -8.86
CA ASN A 136 -14.56 1.85 -8.76
C ASN A 136 -15.42 1.98 -10.01
#